data_AF-B7P4U8-F1
#
_entry.id   AF-B7P4U8-F1
#
_cell.length_a   1.000
_cell.length_b   1.000
_cell.length_c   1.000
_cell.angle_alpha   90.00
_cell.angle_beta   90.00
_cell.angle_gamma   90.00
#
_symmetry.space_group_name_H-M   'P 1'
#
loop_
_entity.id
_entity.type
_entity.pdbx_description
1 polymer ?
#
loop_
_entity_poly.entity_id
_entity_poly.type
_entity_poly.pdbx_seq_one_letter_code
_entity_poly.pdbx_strand_id
1 'polypeptide(L)'
;MADARGRSRFLCFLVSAFLVALAKSEGLVSLGRFLRDPLPMAPFNVTTRSTLATIRGRFWNLRLVGLSGTRLRQATANLTGQTVEVTTITDVVSLQGEYKLNGEFAFLSLRGEGQFWMNATNAVASARAVLEKGPDGGPRVRDVDAKLDVGDIKLHMENLMGGGGWSSFSNSLLNQISGTAQKSLRSELQGNIRKQMNHELSRIPVNLTTPRSERLVDGLIERAGEQIRAIGADPFSVPDQNHSFQQDLLFLTAHGEAHLTEGRLYGLSSVKRAGDLLALYQDRRVLFEADLEFGNLTGAWKWWVQFLGAGPSGEASLLVKGLALHLRLSLPVGDDVTVGPLQLEALELRDVGQIWLDVHGMGSFDFLVEVFANLVSNTMK
;
A
#
# COMPACT_ATOMS: atom_id res chain seq x y z
N MET A 1 25.18 -4.23 27.40
CA MET A 1 25.14 -3.55 26.09
C MET A 1 25.19 -4.59 24.96
N ALA A 2 24.40 -5.66 25.10
CA ALA A 2 24.40 -6.83 24.23
C ALA A 2 23.00 -7.01 23.65
N ASP A 3 22.98 -7.18 22.34
CA ASP A 3 21.95 -7.79 21.52
C ASP A 3 20.62 -7.08 21.23
N ALA A 4 20.71 -5.92 20.59
CA ALA A 4 19.63 -5.39 19.73
C ALA A 4 19.63 -6.04 18.31
N ARG A 5 20.48 -7.05 18.04
CA ARG A 5 20.63 -7.68 16.71
C ARG A 5 19.78 -8.95 16.54
N GLY A 6 19.48 -9.68 17.62
CA GLY A 6 18.64 -10.88 17.60
C GLY A 6 17.15 -10.62 17.32
N ARG A 7 16.58 -9.57 17.94
CA ARG A 7 15.16 -9.19 17.77
C ARG A 7 14.84 -8.64 16.37
N SER A 8 15.84 -8.09 15.69
CA SER A 8 15.74 -7.60 14.31
C SER A 8 15.58 -8.72 13.28
N ARG A 9 16.10 -9.93 13.52
CA ARG A 9 16.15 -11.00 12.50
C ARG A 9 14.85 -11.75 12.30
N PHE A 10 14.15 -12.06 13.39
CA PHE A 10 12.84 -12.72 13.34
C PHE A 10 11.80 -11.84 12.65
N LEU A 11 11.84 -10.55 12.98
CA LEU A 11 10.93 -9.59 12.39
C LEU A 11 11.28 -9.26 10.95
N CYS A 12 12.57 -9.07 10.63
CA CYS A 12 13.00 -8.97 9.23
C CYS A 12 12.52 -10.16 8.40
N PHE A 13 12.46 -11.36 8.96
CA PHE A 13 12.09 -12.55 8.22
C PHE A 13 10.58 -12.63 7.94
N LEU A 14 9.72 -12.44 8.94
CA LEU A 14 8.26 -12.38 8.75
C LEU A 14 7.85 -11.27 7.78
N VAL A 15 8.48 -10.12 7.94
CA VAL A 15 8.27 -8.92 7.13
C VAL A 15 8.82 -9.08 5.72
N SER A 16 10.00 -9.69 5.55
CA SER A 16 10.55 -10.02 4.25
C SER A 16 9.74 -11.08 3.54
N ALA A 17 9.17 -12.09 4.20
CA ALA A 17 8.34 -13.10 3.56
C ALA A 17 7.01 -12.50 3.08
N PHE A 18 6.38 -11.65 3.91
CA PHE A 18 5.13 -10.95 3.58
C PHE A 18 5.34 -9.91 2.46
N LEU A 19 6.42 -9.13 2.52
CA LEU A 19 6.74 -8.18 1.46
C LEU A 19 7.36 -8.82 0.23
N VAL A 20 8.09 -9.93 0.32
CA VAL A 20 8.53 -10.71 -0.86
C VAL A 20 7.32 -11.33 -1.54
N ALA A 21 6.26 -11.72 -0.80
CA ALA A 21 4.99 -12.12 -1.39
C ALA A 21 4.26 -10.95 -2.09
N LEU A 22 4.37 -9.73 -1.58
CA LEU A 22 3.83 -8.50 -2.19
C LEU A 22 4.78 -7.83 -3.22
N ALA A 23 6.07 -8.16 -3.24
CA ALA A 23 7.11 -7.56 -4.08
C ALA A 23 7.58 -8.49 -5.19
N LYS A 24 7.40 -9.81 -5.07
CA LYS A 24 7.48 -10.75 -6.21
C LYS A 24 6.34 -10.58 -7.21
N SER A 25 5.30 -9.79 -6.89
CA SER A 25 4.53 -9.14 -7.95
C SER A 25 5.35 -7.97 -8.49
N GLU A 26 6.29 -8.29 -9.37
CA GLU A 26 7.13 -7.32 -10.07
C GLU A 26 6.28 -6.20 -10.67
N GLY A 27 6.52 -4.96 -10.25
CA GLY A 27 5.95 -3.80 -10.90
C GLY A 27 5.48 -2.71 -9.94
N LEU A 28 6.38 -2.16 -9.14
CA LEU A 28 6.18 -0.84 -8.53
C LEU A 28 6.22 0.23 -9.62
N VAL A 29 5.02 0.43 -10.18
CA VAL A 29 4.43 1.60 -10.84
C VAL A 29 5.42 2.67 -11.34
N SER A 30 5.91 2.50 -12.56
CA SER A 30 6.17 3.68 -13.40
C SER A 30 4.81 4.21 -13.90
N LEU A 31 4.44 5.45 -13.55
CA LEU A 31 3.20 6.08 -14.05
C LEU A 31 3.16 6.12 -15.60
N GLY A 32 4.32 6.15 -16.25
CA GLY A 32 4.46 6.20 -17.71
C GLY A 32 3.93 4.97 -18.47
N ARG A 33 3.77 3.80 -17.82
CA ARG A 33 3.11 2.64 -18.46
C ARG A 33 1.58 2.74 -18.47
N PHE A 34 1.00 3.60 -17.62
CA PHE A 34 -0.43 3.75 -17.45
C PHE A 34 -1.00 4.96 -18.22
N LEU A 35 -0.18 5.99 -18.44
CA LEU A 35 -0.59 7.22 -19.10
C LEU A 35 0.19 7.40 -20.40
N ARG A 36 -0.48 7.18 -21.54
CA ARG A 36 0.08 7.51 -22.86
C ARG A 36 0.12 9.03 -23.03
N ASP A 37 1.23 9.55 -23.56
CA ASP A 37 1.39 10.95 -23.90
C ASP A 37 1.90 11.04 -25.35
N PRO A 38 1.18 11.67 -26.30
CA PRO A 38 -0.13 12.31 -26.14
C PRO A 38 -1.29 11.31 -25.96
N LEU A 39 -2.29 11.69 -25.15
CA LEU A 39 -3.53 10.93 -24.96
C LEU A 39 -4.58 11.41 -25.98
N PRO A 40 -5.01 10.58 -26.95
CA PRO A 40 -6.08 10.94 -27.86
C PRO A 40 -7.41 11.07 -27.11
N MET A 41 -8.22 12.07 -27.47
CA MET A 41 -9.53 12.32 -26.88
C MET A 41 -10.65 12.24 -27.92
N ALA A 42 -11.81 11.74 -27.51
CA ALA A 42 -13.00 11.72 -28.35
C ALA A 42 -13.45 13.14 -28.74
N PRO A 43 -13.91 13.37 -29.98
CA PRO A 43 -14.45 14.67 -30.38
C PRO A 43 -15.68 15.01 -29.56
N PHE A 44 -15.89 16.30 -29.30
CA PHE A 44 -17.06 16.78 -28.56
C PHE A 44 -17.68 18.01 -29.21
N ASN A 45 -18.97 18.19 -28.94
CA ASN A 45 -19.74 19.34 -29.40
C ASN A 45 -20.06 20.24 -28.20
N VAL A 46 -19.98 21.54 -28.43
CA VAL A 46 -20.39 22.57 -27.48
C VAL A 46 -21.63 23.24 -28.03
N THR A 47 -22.73 23.20 -27.29
CA THR A 47 -23.94 23.96 -27.63
C THR A 47 -24.38 24.74 -26.41
N THR A 48 -24.46 26.06 -26.57
CA THR A 48 -24.96 26.98 -25.53
C THR A 48 -26.06 27.83 -26.13
N ARG A 49 -27.17 27.97 -25.43
CA ARG A 49 -28.25 28.90 -25.78
C ARG A 49 -28.64 29.66 -24.53
N SER A 50 -28.45 30.98 -24.58
CA SER A 50 -28.84 31.94 -23.54
C SER A 50 -29.53 33.12 -24.20
N THR A 51 -30.07 34.05 -23.41
CA THR A 51 -30.68 35.29 -23.90
C THR A 51 -29.72 36.17 -24.70
N LEU A 52 -28.41 36.08 -24.42
CA LEU A 52 -27.38 36.91 -25.04
C LEU A 52 -26.43 36.14 -25.97
N ALA A 53 -26.54 34.81 -26.06
CA ALA A 53 -25.61 34.03 -26.87
C ALA A 53 -26.19 32.71 -27.35
N THR A 54 -26.04 32.42 -28.64
CA THR A 54 -26.25 31.09 -29.22
C THR A 54 -24.94 30.61 -29.83
N ILE A 55 -24.35 29.56 -29.28
CA ILE A 55 -23.05 29.03 -29.71
C ILE A 55 -23.22 27.57 -30.09
N ARG A 56 -22.66 27.19 -31.24
CA ARG A 56 -22.47 25.80 -31.67
C ARG A 56 -21.04 25.62 -32.13
N GLY A 57 -20.30 24.80 -31.39
CA GLY A 57 -18.92 24.45 -31.69
C GLY A 57 -18.76 22.94 -31.83
N ARG A 58 -17.89 22.52 -32.75
CA ARG A 58 -17.40 21.14 -32.84
C ARG A 58 -15.90 21.16 -32.65
N PHE A 59 -15.40 20.21 -31.88
CA PHE A 59 -13.98 20.03 -31.56
C PHE A 59 -13.57 18.60 -31.95
N TRP A 60 -12.48 18.45 -32.70
CA TRP A 60 -12.02 17.15 -33.19
C TRP A 60 -10.49 17.09 -33.30
N ASN A 61 -9.97 15.90 -33.64
CA ASN A 61 -8.52 15.61 -33.65
C ASN A 61 -7.84 15.95 -32.32
N LEU A 62 -8.54 15.70 -31.21
CA LEU A 62 -8.15 16.14 -29.89
C LEU A 62 -7.02 15.29 -29.30
N ARG A 63 -6.02 15.96 -28.74
CA ARG A 63 -4.87 15.35 -28.07
C ARG A 63 -4.57 16.09 -26.78
N LEU A 64 -4.47 15.35 -25.68
CA LEU A 64 -3.99 15.87 -24.40
C LEU A 64 -2.49 15.57 -24.27
N VAL A 65 -1.70 16.63 -24.11
CA VAL A 65 -0.23 16.59 -24.05
C VAL A 65 0.24 17.03 -22.67
N GLY A 66 1.35 16.48 -22.20
CA GLY A 66 2.02 16.88 -20.95
C GLY A 66 1.81 15.88 -19.80
N LEU A 67 1.09 14.78 -20.05
CA LEU A 67 0.89 13.72 -19.05
C LEU A 67 2.19 13.02 -18.66
N SER A 68 3.22 13.05 -19.51
CA SER A 68 4.56 12.55 -19.19
C SER A 68 5.22 13.26 -18.01
N GLY A 69 4.85 14.53 -17.75
CA GLY A 69 5.33 15.30 -16.59
C GLY A 69 4.56 15.03 -15.29
N THR A 70 3.62 14.08 -15.29
CA THR A 70 2.78 13.77 -14.13
C THR A 70 3.60 13.12 -13.02
N ARG A 71 3.51 13.67 -11.81
CA ARG A 71 4.16 13.15 -10.60
C ARG A 71 3.11 12.59 -9.64
N LEU A 72 3.44 11.47 -9.00
CA LEU A 72 2.64 10.93 -7.91
C LEU A 72 2.80 11.83 -6.68
N ARG A 73 1.71 12.40 -6.18
CA ARG A 73 1.71 13.20 -4.95
C ARG A 73 1.47 12.30 -3.74
N GLN A 74 0.46 11.45 -3.82
CA GLN A 74 0.06 10.55 -2.76
C GLN A 74 -0.64 9.33 -3.36
N ALA A 75 -0.48 8.17 -2.73
CA ALA A 75 -1.37 7.03 -2.97
C ALA A 75 -1.70 6.34 -1.65
N THR A 76 -2.95 5.94 -1.47
CA THR A 76 -3.41 5.22 -0.29
C THR A 76 -4.15 3.97 -0.76
N ALA A 77 -3.68 2.79 -0.37
CA ALA A 77 -4.39 1.54 -0.57
C ALA A 77 -4.91 1.05 0.78
N ASN A 78 -6.23 1.05 0.93
CA ASN A 78 -6.89 0.39 2.05
C ASN A 78 -7.30 -1.00 1.59
N LEU A 79 -6.50 -2.01 1.94
CA LEU A 79 -6.70 -3.39 1.53
C LEU A 79 -7.91 -4.01 2.24
N THR A 80 -8.17 -3.61 3.49
CA THR A 80 -9.36 -4.02 4.23
C THR A 80 -10.63 -3.50 3.56
N GLY A 81 -10.67 -2.21 3.25
CA GLY A 81 -11.77 -1.54 2.55
C GLY A 81 -11.81 -1.82 1.04
N GLN A 82 -10.81 -2.51 0.50
CA GLN A 82 -10.63 -2.79 -0.93
C GLN A 82 -10.69 -1.53 -1.80
N THR A 83 -10.02 -0.47 -1.37
CA THR A 83 -10.01 0.82 -2.06
C THR A 83 -8.60 1.31 -2.29
N VAL A 84 -8.37 1.94 -3.43
CA VAL A 84 -7.10 2.56 -3.79
C VAL A 84 -7.38 3.98 -4.22
N GLU A 85 -6.76 4.93 -3.55
CA GLU A 85 -6.85 6.35 -3.84
C GLU A 85 -5.48 6.84 -4.30
N VAL A 86 -5.46 7.59 -5.39
CA VAL A 86 -4.23 8.09 -6.01
C VAL A 86 -4.45 9.56 -6.30
N THR A 87 -3.48 10.38 -5.93
CA THR A 87 -3.44 11.78 -6.34
C THR A 87 -2.14 12.08 -7.05
N THR A 88 -2.26 12.66 -8.24
CA THR A 88 -1.13 13.09 -9.06
C THR A 88 -1.21 14.58 -9.33
N ILE A 89 -0.06 15.16 -9.67
CA ILE A 89 0.06 16.55 -10.07
C ILE A 89 0.83 16.65 -11.38
N THR A 90 0.40 17.55 -12.25
CA THR A 90 1.04 17.86 -13.53
C THR A 90 1.14 19.37 -13.68
N ASP A 91 2.36 19.87 -13.84
CA ASP A 91 2.65 21.32 -13.82
C ASP A 91 1.90 22.05 -14.95
N VAL A 92 1.90 21.47 -16.16
CA VAL A 92 1.20 21.99 -17.33
C VAL A 92 0.62 20.84 -18.15
N VAL A 93 -0.66 20.94 -18.51
CA VAL A 93 -1.30 20.05 -19.49
C VAL A 93 -1.92 20.88 -20.62
N SER A 94 -1.84 20.40 -21.85
CA SER A 94 -2.30 21.10 -23.05
C SER A 94 -3.28 20.23 -23.82
N LEU A 95 -4.52 20.67 -23.95
CA LEU A 95 -5.48 20.09 -24.89
C LEU A 95 -5.35 20.81 -26.22
N GLN A 96 -5.06 20.06 -27.28
CA GLN A 96 -4.84 20.60 -28.63
C GLN A 96 -5.79 19.92 -29.61
N GLY A 97 -6.17 20.63 -30.67
CA GLY A 97 -6.88 20.06 -31.80
C GLY A 97 -7.48 21.11 -32.70
N GLU A 98 -8.49 20.68 -33.46
CA GLU A 98 -9.19 21.52 -34.42
C GLU A 98 -10.58 21.87 -33.91
N TYR A 99 -11.05 23.04 -34.30
CA TYR A 99 -12.38 23.50 -33.95
C TYR A 99 -13.08 24.18 -35.12
N LYS A 100 -14.41 24.15 -35.07
CA LYS A 100 -15.30 25.00 -35.87
C LYS A 100 -16.41 25.50 -34.99
N LEU A 101 -16.50 26.81 -34.87
CA LEU A 101 -17.46 27.49 -34.00
C LEU A 101 -18.29 28.45 -34.83
N ASN A 102 -19.61 28.34 -34.66
CA ASN A 102 -20.59 29.24 -35.25
C ASN A 102 -21.56 29.69 -34.16
N GLY A 103 -21.91 30.96 -34.15
CA GLY A 103 -22.85 31.48 -33.17
C GLY A 103 -23.06 32.97 -33.29
N GLU A 104 -23.76 33.49 -32.29
CA GLU A 104 -24.02 34.90 -32.08
C GLU A 104 -23.81 35.21 -30.60
N PHE A 105 -23.16 36.32 -30.31
CA PHE A 105 -23.05 36.88 -28.96
C PHE A 105 -23.47 38.34 -28.99
N ALA A 106 -24.50 38.67 -28.23
CA ALA A 106 -25.28 39.90 -28.35
C ALA A 106 -25.68 40.16 -29.81
N PHE A 107 -25.00 41.09 -30.47
CA PHE A 107 -25.24 41.50 -31.86
C PHE A 107 -24.10 41.10 -32.82
N LEU A 108 -23.09 40.36 -32.34
CA LEU A 108 -21.92 39.96 -33.13
C LEU A 108 -22.02 38.51 -33.61
N SER A 109 -21.79 38.29 -34.90
CA SER A 109 -21.62 36.94 -35.44
C SER A 109 -20.28 36.37 -35.03
N LEU A 110 -20.33 35.19 -34.40
CA LEU A 110 -19.18 34.40 -34.01
C LEU A 110 -18.95 33.34 -35.08
N ARG A 111 -17.87 33.47 -35.84
CA ARG A 111 -17.41 32.41 -36.74
C ARG A 111 -15.91 32.27 -36.57
N GLY A 112 -15.46 31.03 -36.42
CA GLY A 112 -14.06 30.69 -36.32
C GLY A 112 -13.86 29.24 -36.67
N GLU A 113 -12.80 28.97 -37.43
CA GLU A 113 -12.38 27.62 -37.81
C GLU A 113 -10.85 27.63 -37.88
N GLY A 114 -10.22 26.65 -37.25
CA GLY A 114 -8.76 26.59 -37.16
C GLY A 114 -8.28 25.69 -36.04
N GLN A 115 -7.00 25.84 -35.71
CA GLN A 115 -6.42 25.15 -34.57
C GLN A 115 -6.81 25.86 -33.26
N PHE A 116 -6.91 25.09 -32.19
CA PHE A 116 -7.01 25.63 -30.84
C PHE A 116 -6.07 24.89 -29.90
N TRP A 117 -5.70 25.59 -28.84
CA TRP A 117 -5.06 24.96 -27.69
C TRP A 117 -5.65 25.52 -26.39
N MET A 118 -5.71 24.66 -25.39
CA MET A 118 -6.15 25.00 -24.04
C MET A 118 -5.11 24.47 -23.06
N ASN A 119 -4.39 25.39 -22.43
CA ASN A 119 -3.35 25.07 -21.46
C ASN A 119 -3.88 25.27 -20.05
N ALA A 120 -3.80 24.23 -19.22
CA ALA A 120 -4.10 24.30 -17.81
C ALA A 120 -2.81 24.14 -17.00
N THR A 121 -2.67 24.93 -15.94
CA THR A 121 -1.53 24.86 -15.01
C THR A 121 -1.94 24.23 -13.68
N ASN A 122 -0.97 23.64 -12.98
CA ASN A 122 -1.16 23.01 -11.67
C ASN A 122 -2.34 22.02 -11.65
N ALA A 123 -2.39 21.13 -12.65
CA ALA A 123 -3.43 20.15 -12.77
C ALA A 123 -3.26 19.06 -11.70
N VAL A 124 -4.26 18.89 -10.84
CA VAL A 124 -4.31 17.86 -9.80
C VAL A 124 -5.37 16.84 -10.18
N ALA A 125 -4.94 15.61 -10.48
CA ALA A 125 -5.84 14.50 -10.75
C ALA A 125 -5.95 13.60 -9.52
N SER A 126 -7.18 13.28 -9.11
CA SER A 126 -7.45 12.35 -8.02
C SER A 126 -8.30 11.20 -8.53
N ALA A 127 -7.90 9.96 -8.27
CA ALA A 127 -8.62 8.77 -8.67
C ALA A 127 -8.85 7.85 -7.47
N ARG A 128 -10.07 7.32 -7.35
CA ARG A 128 -10.46 6.32 -6.36
C ARG A 128 -10.97 5.08 -7.08
N ALA A 129 -10.21 4.00 -6.96
CA ALA A 129 -10.58 2.69 -7.47
C ALA A 129 -11.15 1.82 -6.33
N VAL A 130 -12.20 1.06 -6.63
CA VAL A 130 -12.74 0.03 -5.74
C VAL A 130 -12.38 -1.33 -6.32
N LEU A 131 -11.76 -2.17 -5.51
CA LEU A 131 -11.36 -3.53 -5.85
C LEU A 131 -12.43 -4.53 -5.40
N GLU A 132 -12.51 -5.66 -6.07
CA GLU A 132 -13.35 -6.80 -5.69
C GLU A 132 -12.74 -8.12 -6.17
N LYS A 133 -13.24 -9.23 -5.66
CA LYS A 133 -12.85 -10.56 -6.13
C LYS A 133 -13.48 -10.84 -7.50
N GLY A 134 -12.64 -11.12 -8.49
CA GLY A 134 -13.03 -11.51 -9.84
C GLY A 134 -13.53 -12.97 -9.91
N PRO A 135 -14.14 -13.37 -11.04
CA PRO A 135 -14.66 -14.73 -11.24
C PRO A 135 -13.58 -15.82 -11.19
N ASP A 136 -12.35 -15.45 -11.53
CA ASP A 136 -11.12 -16.25 -11.47
C ASP A 136 -10.51 -16.29 -10.06
N GLY A 137 -11.12 -15.61 -9.09
CA GLY A 137 -10.62 -15.45 -7.73
C GLY A 137 -9.58 -14.33 -7.58
N GLY A 138 -9.09 -13.76 -8.69
CA GLY A 138 -8.10 -12.68 -8.66
C GLY A 138 -8.70 -11.33 -8.26
N PRO A 139 -7.87 -10.32 -7.91
CA PRO A 139 -8.34 -8.96 -7.71
C PRO A 139 -8.78 -8.35 -9.06
N ARG A 140 -9.94 -7.71 -9.09
CA ARG A 140 -10.37 -6.86 -10.22
C ARG A 140 -10.84 -5.49 -9.74
N VAL A 141 -10.80 -4.52 -10.64
CA VAL A 141 -11.37 -3.19 -10.41
C VAL A 141 -12.86 -3.20 -10.75
N ARG A 142 -13.69 -2.98 -9.72
CA ARG A 142 -15.14 -2.84 -9.82
C ARG A 142 -15.52 -1.50 -10.42
N ASP A 143 -14.98 -0.43 -9.82
CA ASP A 143 -15.33 0.94 -10.15
C ASP A 143 -14.12 1.88 -10.01
N VAL A 144 -14.13 2.97 -10.77
CA VAL A 144 -13.10 4.01 -10.74
C VAL A 144 -13.81 5.37 -10.79
N ASP A 145 -13.63 6.17 -9.75
CA ASP A 145 -14.01 7.58 -9.75
C ASP A 145 -12.77 8.45 -9.95
N ALA A 146 -12.72 9.20 -11.05
CA ALA A 146 -11.61 10.12 -11.33
C ALA A 146 -12.12 11.57 -11.33
N LYS A 147 -11.32 12.46 -10.75
CA LYS A 147 -11.55 13.90 -10.67
C LYS A 147 -10.30 14.64 -11.12
N LEU A 148 -10.49 15.79 -11.74
CA LEU A 148 -9.43 16.66 -12.20
C LEU A 148 -9.74 18.09 -11.80
N ASP A 149 -8.88 18.65 -10.97
CA ASP A 149 -8.90 20.05 -10.58
C ASP A 149 -7.74 20.76 -11.30
N VAL A 150 -8.01 21.94 -11.87
CA VAL A 150 -7.01 22.71 -12.60
C VAL A 150 -7.00 24.15 -12.09
N GLY A 151 -5.82 24.77 -12.11
CA GLY A 151 -5.66 26.19 -11.81
C GLY A 151 -6.03 27.06 -13.00
N ASP A 152 -5.10 27.90 -13.44
CA ASP A 152 -5.34 28.82 -14.55
C ASP A 152 -5.46 28.08 -15.88
N ILE A 153 -6.51 28.41 -16.62
CA ILE A 153 -6.76 27.91 -17.98
C ILE A 153 -6.56 29.06 -18.98
N LYS A 154 -5.70 28.84 -19.97
CA LYS A 154 -5.52 29.72 -21.12
C LYS A 154 -6.04 29.03 -22.37
N LEU A 155 -6.90 29.71 -23.11
CA LEU A 155 -7.45 29.22 -24.37
C LEU A 155 -7.01 30.15 -25.50
N HIS A 156 -6.58 29.54 -26.58
CA HIS A 156 -6.31 30.21 -27.83
C HIS A 156 -7.05 29.51 -28.96
N MET A 157 -7.67 30.31 -29.83
CA MET A 157 -8.44 29.84 -30.96
C MET A 157 -8.06 30.70 -32.15
N GLU A 158 -7.48 30.08 -33.18
CA GLU A 158 -7.11 30.80 -34.40
C GLU A 158 -8.34 31.29 -35.15
N ASN A 159 -8.27 32.44 -35.81
CA ASN A 159 -9.33 32.99 -36.67
C ASN A 159 -10.67 33.30 -35.96
N LEU A 160 -10.65 33.59 -34.65
CA LEU A 160 -11.85 33.94 -33.90
C LEU A 160 -11.97 35.46 -33.69
N MET A 161 -13.05 36.05 -34.21
CA MET A 161 -13.58 37.37 -33.82
C MET A 161 -12.72 38.65 -34.02
N GLY A 162 -11.56 38.61 -34.63
CA GLY A 162 -10.87 39.84 -35.12
C GLY A 162 -10.48 40.90 -34.05
N GLY A 163 -10.51 40.58 -32.75
CA GLY A 163 -9.81 41.32 -31.68
C GLY A 163 -10.62 42.24 -30.75
N GLY A 164 -11.91 42.52 -30.99
CA GLY A 164 -12.71 43.41 -30.14
C GLY A 164 -13.86 42.69 -29.42
N GLY A 165 -13.92 42.73 -28.08
CA GLY A 165 -15.02 42.14 -27.28
C GLY A 165 -14.76 40.72 -26.72
N TRP A 166 -13.50 40.26 -26.75
CA TRP A 166 -13.10 38.89 -26.45
C TRP A 166 -13.28 38.44 -24.99
N SER A 167 -13.07 39.31 -24.00
CA SER A 167 -12.86 38.89 -22.61
C SER A 167 -14.09 38.27 -21.90
N SER A 168 -15.29 38.82 -22.12
CA SER A 168 -16.51 38.28 -21.50
C SER A 168 -16.97 36.99 -22.18
N PHE A 169 -16.88 36.95 -23.51
CA PHE A 169 -17.14 35.76 -24.32
C PHE A 169 -16.17 34.63 -23.99
N SER A 170 -14.86 34.93 -23.85
CA SER A 170 -13.83 33.94 -23.57
C SER A 170 -14.10 33.22 -22.27
N ASN A 171 -14.51 33.91 -21.21
CA ASN A 171 -14.80 33.28 -19.91
C ASN A 171 -15.99 32.31 -20.00
N SER A 172 -17.08 32.68 -20.69
CA SER A 172 -18.22 31.77 -20.86
C SER A 172 -17.86 30.54 -21.69
N LEU A 173 -17.05 30.71 -22.74
CA LEU A 173 -16.62 29.61 -23.61
C LEU A 173 -15.62 28.70 -22.91
N LEU A 174 -14.68 29.29 -22.16
CA LEU A 174 -13.74 28.59 -21.29
C LEU A 174 -14.48 27.68 -20.32
N ASN A 175 -15.48 28.20 -19.60
CA ASN A 175 -16.26 27.41 -18.65
C ASN A 175 -17.00 26.24 -19.32
N GLN A 176 -17.54 26.46 -20.52
CA GLN A 176 -18.27 25.44 -21.27
C GLN A 176 -17.35 24.36 -21.87
N ILE A 177 -16.25 24.76 -22.51
CA ILE A 177 -15.24 23.83 -23.06
C ILE A 177 -14.58 23.07 -21.93
N SER A 178 -14.14 23.74 -20.86
CA SER A 178 -13.47 23.09 -19.73
C SER A 178 -14.39 22.05 -19.08
N GLY A 179 -15.66 22.37 -18.79
CA GLY A 179 -16.60 21.40 -18.23
C GLY A 179 -16.85 20.19 -19.16
N THR A 180 -16.94 20.42 -20.47
CA THR A 180 -17.15 19.34 -21.46
C THR A 180 -15.89 18.48 -21.64
N ALA A 181 -14.73 19.12 -21.73
CA ALA A 181 -13.42 18.48 -21.84
C ALA A 181 -13.09 17.68 -20.57
N GLN A 182 -13.34 18.23 -19.38
CA GLN A 182 -13.18 17.52 -18.10
C GLN A 182 -14.08 16.28 -18.04
N LYS A 183 -15.35 16.38 -18.47
CA LYS A 183 -16.26 15.23 -18.50
C LYS A 183 -15.79 14.15 -19.48
N SER A 184 -15.36 14.54 -20.68
CA SER A 184 -14.81 13.62 -21.68
C SER A 184 -13.55 12.94 -21.17
N LEU A 185 -12.61 13.72 -20.63
CA LEU A 185 -11.36 13.21 -20.05
C LEU A 185 -11.61 12.27 -18.88
N ARG A 186 -12.54 12.61 -17.97
CA ARG A 186 -12.93 11.73 -16.86
C ARG A 186 -13.41 10.38 -17.37
N SER A 187 -14.29 10.35 -18.38
CA SER A 187 -14.77 9.10 -18.97
C SER A 187 -13.65 8.27 -19.58
N GLU A 188 -12.74 8.92 -20.32
CA GLU A 188 -11.59 8.25 -20.94
C GLU A 188 -10.61 7.71 -19.90
N LEU A 189 -10.29 8.50 -18.86
CA LEU A 189 -9.41 8.09 -17.76
C LEU A 189 -10.03 6.93 -16.99
N GLN A 190 -11.31 6.98 -16.61
CA GLN A 190 -11.98 5.89 -15.91
C GLN A 190 -11.94 4.58 -16.71
N GLY A 191 -12.23 4.63 -18.01
CA GLY A 191 -12.18 3.48 -18.90
C GLY A 191 -10.75 2.92 -19.04
N ASN A 192 -9.77 3.78 -19.32
CA ASN A 192 -8.38 3.37 -19.55
C ASN A 192 -7.71 2.87 -18.28
N ILE A 193 -7.91 3.54 -17.14
CA ILE A 193 -7.40 3.10 -15.82
C ILE A 193 -7.98 1.74 -15.49
N ARG A 194 -9.31 1.57 -15.59
CA ARG A 194 -9.95 0.28 -15.29
C ARG A 194 -9.41 -0.84 -16.18
N LYS A 195 -9.28 -0.58 -17.49
CA LYS A 195 -8.77 -1.56 -18.46
C LYS A 195 -7.32 -1.94 -18.16
N GLN A 196 -6.44 -0.96 -17.96
CA GLN A 196 -5.02 -1.20 -17.71
C GLN A 196 -4.81 -1.87 -16.34
N MET A 197 -5.51 -1.42 -15.29
CA MET A 197 -5.43 -2.05 -13.98
C MET A 197 -5.91 -3.50 -14.02
N ASN A 198 -7.06 -3.79 -14.64
CA ASN A 198 -7.51 -5.18 -14.77
C ASN A 198 -6.54 -6.05 -15.58
N HIS A 199 -5.89 -5.49 -16.60
CA HIS A 199 -4.86 -6.18 -17.37
C HIS A 199 -3.59 -6.47 -16.56
N GLU A 200 -3.15 -5.55 -15.70
CA GLU A 200 -2.01 -5.81 -14.81
C GLU A 200 -2.40 -6.74 -13.65
N LEU A 201 -3.59 -6.59 -13.08
CA LEU A 201 -4.08 -7.44 -11.98
C LEU A 201 -4.29 -8.89 -12.41
N SER A 202 -4.71 -9.14 -13.66
CA SER A 202 -4.87 -10.50 -14.19
C SER A 202 -3.54 -11.24 -14.37
N ARG A 203 -2.42 -10.51 -14.43
CA ARG A 203 -1.08 -11.11 -14.48
C ARG A 203 -0.58 -11.54 -13.12
N ILE A 204 -1.16 -11.04 -12.04
CA ILE A 204 -0.79 -11.46 -10.70
C ILE A 204 -1.39 -12.86 -10.51
N PRO A 205 -0.58 -13.93 -10.38
CA PRO A 205 -1.09 -15.29 -10.28
C PRO A 205 -1.63 -15.52 -8.85
N VAL A 206 -2.71 -14.84 -8.51
CA VAL A 206 -3.42 -15.03 -7.26
C VAL A 206 -4.57 -16.00 -7.52
N ASN A 207 -4.26 -17.30 -7.50
CA ASN A 207 -5.28 -18.33 -7.36
C ASN A 207 -5.84 -18.24 -5.92
N LEU A 208 -6.69 -17.24 -5.64
CA LEU A 208 -7.52 -17.20 -4.41
C LEU A 208 -8.75 -18.09 -4.58
N THR A 209 -8.58 -19.22 -5.28
CA THR A 209 -9.61 -20.23 -5.54
C THR A 209 -9.90 -21.06 -4.30
N THR A 210 -9.20 -20.83 -3.19
CA THR A 210 -9.62 -21.32 -1.88
C THR A 210 -11.01 -20.73 -1.55
N PRO A 211 -12.05 -21.58 -1.38
CA PRO A 211 -13.42 -21.14 -1.13
C PRO A 211 -13.64 -20.42 0.21
N ARG A 212 -12.60 -20.25 1.04
CA ARG A 212 -12.74 -19.87 2.45
C ARG A 212 -12.73 -18.36 2.72
N SER A 213 -12.17 -17.54 1.82
CA SER A 213 -11.99 -16.11 2.05
C SER A 213 -12.88 -15.26 1.13
N GLU A 214 -13.87 -14.58 1.71
CA GLU A 214 -14.77 -13.65 1.01
C GLU A 214 -14.05 -12.35 0.58
N ARG A 215 -13.00 -11.94 1.33
CA ARG A 215 -12.24 -10.71 1.07
C ARG A 215 -10.89 -11.02 0.44
N LEU A 216 -10.50 -10.21 -0.55
CA LEU A 216 -9.19 -10.28 -1.21
C LEU A 216 -8.01 -10.26 -0.21
N VAL A 217 -8.10 -9.40 0.81
CA VAL A 217 -7.03 -9.22 1.82
C VAL A 217 -6.80 -10.48 2.65
N ASP A 218 -7.87 -11.19 3.02
CA ASP A 218 -7.76 -12.39 3.83
C ASP A 218 -7.06 -13.50 3.02
N GLY A 219 -7.39 -13.62 1.73
CA GLY A 219 -6.70 -14.54 0.81
C GLY A 219 -5.21 -14.21 0.59
N LEU A 220 -4.83 -12.93 0.60
CA LEU A 220 -3.41 -12.53 0.53
C LEU A 220 -2.65 -12.92 1.80
N ILE A 221 -3.27 -12.75 2.97
CA ILE A 221 -2.68 -13.14 4.26
C ILE A 221 -2.54 -14.66 4.36
N GLU A 222 -3.55 -15.41 3.92
CA GLU A 222 -3.50 -16.88 3.85
C GLU A 222 -2.31 -17.35 2.99
N ARG A 223 -2.12 -16.74 1.82
CA ARG A 223 -0.99 -17.05 0.93
C ARG A 223 0.35 -16.68 1.55
N ALA A 224 0.43 -15.58 2.30
CA ALA A 224 1.64 -15.25 3.05
C ALA A 224 1.95 -16.34 4.09
N GLY A 225 0.93 -16.85 4.79
CA GLY A 225 1.07 -18.01 5.67
C GLY A 225 1.56 -19.26 4.95
N GLU A 226 1.02 -19.57 3.76
CA GLU A 226 1.51 -20.68 2.92
C GLU A 226 2.97 -20.49 2.51
N GLN A 227 3.37 -19.27 2.16
CA GLN A 227 4.74 -18.96 1.78
C GLN A 227 5.71 -19.11 2.96
N ILE A 228 5.31 -18.69 4.16
CA ILE A 228 6.07 -18.92 5.41
C ILE A 228 6.32 -20.43 5.58
N ARG A 229 5.32 -21.29 5.39
CA ARG A 229 5.53 -22.75 5.43
C ARG A 229 6.48 -23.22 4.32
N ALA A 230 6.26 -22.75 3.09
CA ALA A 230 7.00 -23.21 1.92
C ALA A 230 8.50 -22.91 2.00
N ILE A 231 8.90 -21.79 2.62
CA ILE A 231 10.32 -21.44 2.81
C ILE A 231 10.94 -22.07 4.08
N GLY A 232 10.21 -22.91 4.81
CA GLY A 232 10.67 -23.52 6.05
C GLY A 232 10.79 -22.52 7.21
N ALA A 233 10.05 -21.42 7.17
CA ALA A 233 10.02 -20.40 8.23
C ALA A 233 9.17 -20.80 9.44
N ASP A 234 8.43 -21.90 9.32
CA ASP A 234 7.57 -22.45 10.36
C ASP A 234 7.77 -23.98 10.35
N PRO A 235 8.51 -24.55 11.33
CA PRO A 235 9.02 -23.89 12.53
C PRO A 235 10.18 -22.92 12.30
N PHE A 236 10.19 -21.82 13.05
CA PHE A 236 11.29 -20.87 13.12
C PHE A 236 12.30 -21.26 14.20
N SER A 237 13.59 -21.30 13.85
CA SER A 237 14.66 -21.53 14.81
C SER A 237 14.95 -20.28 15.63
N VAL A 238 14.71 -20.35 16.94
CA VAL A 238 14.99 -19.29 17.90
C VAL A 238 16.47 -19.39 18.32
N PRO A 239 17.25 -18.28 18.27
CA PRO A 239 18.64 -18.29 18.70
C PRO A 239 18.79 -18.67 20.18
N ASP A 240 19.83 -19.44 20.49
CA ASP A 240 20.17 -19.82 21.85
C ASP A 240 20.35 -18.57 22.75
N GLN A 241 19.84 -18.66 23.98
CA GLN A 241 19.86 -17.57 24.97
C GLN A 241 20.60 -18.02 26.21
N ASN A 242 21.48 -17.16 26.73
CA ASN A 242 22.22 -17.40 27.95
C ASN A 242 21.93 -16.29 28.95
N HIS A 243 21.60 -16.65 30.19
CA HIS A 243 21.33 -15.72 31.28
C HIS A 243 22.15 -16.08 32.50
N SER A 244 23.00 -15.15 32.96
CA SER A 244 23.67 -15.27 34.24
C SER A 244 22.77 -14.75 35.37
N PHE A 245 22.80 -15.43 36.50
CA PHE A 245 22.08 -15.02 37.71
C PHE A 245 22.97 -15.18 38.94
N GLN A 246 22.55 -14.53 40.03
CA GLN A 246 23.22 -14.58 41.33
C GLN A 246 22.18 -14.96 42.38
N GLN A 247 22.55 -15.88 43.27
CA GLN A 247 21.71 -16.27 44.39
C GLN A 247 22.51 -16.11 45.67
N ASP A 248 21.98 -15.31 46.59
CA ASP A 248 22.51 -15.24 47.95
C ASP A 248 22.07 -16.48 48.72
N LEU A 249 23.05 -17.30 49.12
CA LEU A 249 22.91 -18.32 50.14
C LEU A 249 23.38 -17.73 51.46
N LEU A 250 22.90 -18.27 52.59
CA LEU A 250 23.10 -17.71 53.94
C LEU A 250 24.50 -17.11 54.23
N PHE A 251 25.56 -17.69 53.68
CA PHE A 251 26.95 -17.24 53.89
C PHE A 251 27.75 -16.99 52.59
N LEU A 252 27.14 -17.16 51.40
CA LEU A 252 27.85 -17.15 50.11
C LEU A 252 26.92 -16.67 48.99
N THR A 253 27.37 -15.72 48.17
CA THR A 253 26.71 -15.40 46.89
C THR A 253 27.24 -16.34 45.82
N ALA A 254 26.36 -17.16 45.25
CA ALA A 254 26.72 -18.11 44.21
C ALA A 254 26.23 -17.61 42.85
N HIS A 255 27.09 -17.74 41.84
CA HIS A 255 26.79 -17.39 40.46
C HIS A 255 26.34 -18.63 39.69
N GLY A 256 25.34 -18.47 38.83
CA GLY A 256 24.88 -19.50 37.92
C GLY A 256 24.64 -18.96 36.52
N GLU A 257 24.55 -19.88 35.56
CA GLU A 257 24.19 -19.60 34.18
C GLU A 257 23.04 -20.52 33.75
N ALA A 258 22.03 -19.95 33.12
CA ALA A 258 20.92 -20.67 32.51
C ALA A 258 21.02 -20.53 30.99
N HIS A 259 20.86 -21.66 30.31
CA HIS A 259 20.96 -21.74 28.86
C HIS A 259 19.66 -22.28 28.30
N LEU A 260 19.10 -21.60 27.31
CA LEU A 260 18.02 -22.11 26.47
C LEU A 260 18.59 -22.36 25.08
N THR A 261 18.49 -23.60 24.62
CA THR A 261 19.06 -24.05 23.35
C THR A 261 18.03 -24.77 22.50
N GLU A 262 18.35 -24.91 21.20
CA GLU A 262 17.53 -25.65 20.23
C GLU A 262 16.08 -25.13 20.14
N GLY A 263 15.89 -23.81 20.33
CA GLY A 263 14.58 -23.19 20.34
C GLY A 263 13.87 -23.31 18.99
N ARG A 264 12.62 -23.76 19.01
CA ARG A 264 11.75 -23.83 17.82
C ARG A 264 10.40 -23.21 18.11
N LEU A 265 9.98 -22.28 17.26
CA LEU A 265 8.69 -21.61 17.33
C LEU A 265 7.82 -22.05 16.15
N TYR A 266 6.60 -22.48 16.42
CA TYR A 266 5.64 -23.00 15.47
C TYR A 266 4.40 -22.11 15.41
N GLY A 267 3.70 -22.12 14.28
CA GLY A 267 2.39 -21.48 14.12
C GLY A 267 2.45 -20.08 13.51
N LEU A 268 3.61 -19.63 13.05
CA LEU A 268 3.76 -18.34 12.35
C LEU A 268 2.99 -18.27 11.04
N SER A 269 2.79 -19.42 10.41
CA SER A 269 1.98 -19.56 9.21
C SER A 269 0.47 -19.53 9.47
N SER A 270 0.04 -19.45 10.73
CA SER A 270 -1.36 -19.29 11.13
C SER A 270 -1.84 -17.83 11.13
N VAL A 271 -1.00 -16.92 10.61
CA VAL A 271 -1.30 -15.50 10.50
C VAL A 271 -2.65 -15.27 9.83
N LYS A 272 -3.44 -14.39 10.43
CA LYS A 272 -4.72 -13.89 9.94
C LYS A 272 -4.82 -12.40 10.23
N ARG A 273 -5.84 -11.75 9.65
CA ARG A 273 -6.09 -10.34 9.88
C ARG A 273 -6.70 -10.12 11.27
N ALA A 274 -6.16 -9.17 12.03
CA ALA A 274 -6.78 -8.67 13.27
C ALA A 274 -7.54 -7.35 13.04
N GLY A 275 -7.08 -6.52 12.10
CA GLY A 275 -7.62 -5.18 11.90
C GLY A 275 -7.42 -4.64 10.49
N ASP A 276 -6.99 -3.38 10.41
CA ASP A 276 -6.81 -2.69 9.15
C ASP A 276 -5.46 -2.99 8.50
N LEU A 277 -5.46 -3.09 7.17
CA LEU A 277 -4.27 -3.19 6.35
C LEU A 277 -4.25 -2.00 5.39
N LEU A 278 -3.27 -1.13 5.59
CA LEU A 278 -3.11 0.13 4.90
C LEU A 278 -1.73 0.20 4.27
N ALA A 279 -1.65 0.69 3.03
CA ALA A 279 -0.42 1.13 2.43
C ALA A 279 -0.56 2.59 2.01
N LEU A 280 0.39 3.44 2.38
CA LEU A 280 0.42 4.86 2.07
C LEU A 280 1.74 5.20 1.39
N TYR A 281 1.68 5.73 0.19
CA TYR A 281 2.79 6.40 -0.45
C TYR A 281 2.68 7.90 -0.24
N GLN A 282 3.67 8.49 0.42
CA GLN A 282 3.82 9.93 0.56
C GLN A 282 5.31 10.26 0.73
N ASP A 283 5.76 11.41 0.21
CA ASP A 283 7.13 11.90 0.39
C ASP A 283 8.21 10.87 0.03
N ARG A 284 7.97 10.13 -1.07
CA ARG A 284 8.83 9.05 -1.57
C ARG A 284 9.05 7.91 -0.59
N ARG A 285 8.10 7.69 0.32
CA ARG A 285 8.10 6.54 1.23
C ARG A 285 6.79 5.81 1.08
N VAL A 286 6.86 4.49 0.93
CA VAL A 286 5.72 3.61 1.11
C VAL A 286 5.71 3.18 2.56
N LEU A 287 4.70 3.62 3.30
CA LEU A 287 4.38 3.12 4.63
C LEU A 287 3.38 1.98 4.49
N PHE A 288 3.62 0.88 5.18
CA PHE A 288 2.70 -0.24 5.28
C PHE A 288 2.37 -0.48 6.75
N GLU A 289 1.07 -0.45 7.07
CA GLU A 289 0.54 -0.71 8.40
C GLU A 289 -0.40 -1.91 8.34
N ALA A 290 -0.20 -2.86 9.26
CA ALA A 290 -1.01 -4.06 9.35
C ALA A 290 -1.26 -4.47 10.79
N ASP A 291 -2.52 -4.76 11.09
CA ASP A 291 -2.91 -5.44 12.32
C ASP A 291 -3.14 -6.93 12.03
N LEU A 292 -2.25 -7.76 12.56
CA LEU A 292 -2.17 -9.19 12.31
C LEU A 292 -2.40 -9.97 13.60
N GLU A 293 -3.03 -11.12 13.51
CA GLU A 293 -3.21 -12.05 14.61
C GLU A 293 -2.63 -13.42 14.23
N PHE A 294 -1.98 -14.08 15.16
CA PHE A 294 -1.56 -15.47 15.04
C PHE A 294 -2.45 -16.34 15.92
N GLY A 295 -2.81 -17.53 15.42
CA GLY A 295 -3.69 -18.46 16.13
C GLY A 295 -3.02 -19.05 17.37
N ASN A 296 -2.51 -20.27 17.25
CA ASN A 296 -1.75 -20.90 18.32
C ASN A 296 -0.27 -20.84 17.96
N LEU A 297 0.51 -20.13 18.77
CA LEU A 297 1.95 -20.15 18.68
C LEU A 297 2.48 -21.10 19.74
N THR A 298 3.26 -22.11 19.32
CA THR A 298 3.90 -23.03 20.25
C THR A 298 5.41 -22.92 20.15
N GLY A 299 6.08 -22.88 21.29
CA GLY A 299 7.53 -22.88 21.37
C GLY A 299 8.03 -24.12 22.10
N ALA A 300 9.18 -24.64 21.71
CA ALA A 300 9.89 -25.70 22.41
C ALA A 300 11.37 -25.36 22.50
N TRP A 301 11.96 -25.55 23.68
CA TRP A 301 13.37 -25.34 23.96
C TRP A 301 13.91 -26.48 24.82
N LYS A 302 15.19 -26.78 24.66
CA LYS A 302 15.95 -27.46 25.69
C LYS A 302 16.54 -26.40 26.62
N TRP A 303 16.65 -26.73 27.90
CA TRP A 303 17.29 -25.85 28.86
C TRP A 303 18.22 -26.62 29.77
N TRP A 304 19.25 -25.95 30.25
CA TRP A 304 20.10 -26.46 31.31
C TRP A 304 20.63 -25.30 32.15
N VAL A 305 20.88 -25.58 33.42
CA VAL A 305 21.41 -24.61 34.37
C VAL A 305 22.73 -25.11 34.91
N GLN A 306 23.71 -24.23 34.97
CA GLN A 306 24.96 -24.43 35.69
C GLN A 306 24.93 -23.63 36.98
N PHE A 307 25.04 -24.31 38.12
CA PHE A 307 25.14 -23.65 39.41
C PHE A 307 26.10 -24.45 40.30
N LEU A 308 27.20 -23.82 40.72
CA LEU A 308 28.25 -24.49 41.51
C LEU A 308 28.80 -25.78 40.85
N GLY A 309 28.88 -25.82 39.52
CA GLY A 309 29.49 -26.92 38.76
C GLY A 309 28.56 -28.09 38.41
N ALA A 310 27.30 -28.05 38.83
CA ALA A 310 26.25 -28.99 38.43
C ALA A 310 24.93 -28.25 38.19
N GLY A 311 23.95 -28.90 37.61
CA GLY A 311 22.60 -28.36 37.63
C GLY A 311 21.63 -29.13 36.75
N PRO A 312 20.34 -28.84 36.89
CA PRO A 312 19.30 -29.54 36.17
C PRO A 312 19.29 -29.18 34.70
N SER A 313 18.71 -30.08 33.91
CA SER A 313 18.42 -29.87 32.49
C SER A 313 17.07 -30.47 32.16
N GLY A 314 16.41 -29.91 31.16
CA GLY A 314 15.13 -30.44 30.70
C GLY A 314 14.62 -29.72 29.48
N GLU A 315 13.30 -29.71 29.34
CA GLU A 315 12.59 -29.13 28.21
C GLU A 315 11.62 -28.07 28.71
N ALA A 316 11.48 -27.00 27.93
CA ALA A 316 10.51 -25.95 28.18
C ALA A 316 9.62 -25.84 26.94
N SER A 317 8.31 -25.76 27.16
CA SER A 317 7.34 -25.54 26.11
C SER A 317 6.48 -24.31 26.43
N LEU A 318 6.16 -23.56 25.38
CA LEU A 318 5.34 -22.37 25.43
C LEU A 318 4.14 -22.58 24.53
N LEU A 319 2.95 -22.19 24.96
CA LEU A 319 1.77 -22.06 24.12
C LEU A 319 1.17 -20.69 24.35
N VAL A 320 1.11 -19.89 23.30
CA VAL A 320 0.41 -18.60 23.28
C VAL A 320 -0.80 -18.74 22.37
N LYS A 321 -1.99 -18.53 22.93
CA LYS A 321 -3.26 -18.52 22.18
C LYS A 321 -3.70 -17.08 21.94
N GLY A 322 -3.82 -16.71 20.66
CA GLY A 322 -4.24 -15.37 20.26
C GLY A 322 -3.15 -14.34 20.52
N LEU A 323 -2.30 -14.11 19.52
CA LEU A 323 -1.29 -13.05 19.56
C LEU A 323 -1.62 -12.02 18.50
N ALA A 324 -2.02 -10.81 18.90
CA ALA A 324 -2.27 -9.71 17.98
C ALA A 324 -1.11 -8.71 17.99
N LEU A 325 -0.62 -8.36 16.80
CA LEU A 325 0.49 -7.46 16.57
C LEU A 325 0.07 -6.30 15.67
N HIS A 326 0.51 -5.10 16.02
CA HIS A 326 0.59 -3.98 15.09
C HIS A 326 1.97 -3.98 14.42
N LEU A 327 1.99 -3.89 13.11
CA LEU A 327 3.21 -3.84 12.31
C LEU A 327 3.19 -2.58 11.46
N ARG A 328 4.27 -1.79 11.55
CA ARG A 328 4.49 -0.61 10.72
C ARG A 328 5.84 -0.68 10.04
N LEU A 329 5.82 -0.66 8.72
CA LEU A 329 6.98 -0.81 7.85
C LEU A 329 7.11 0.39 6.93
N SER A 330 8.33 0.80 6.62
CA SER A 330 8.57 1.81 5.60
C SER A 330 9.57 1.34 4.55
N LEU A 331 9.29 1.72 3.31
CA LEU A 331 10.14 1.48 2.15
C LEU A 331 10.41 2.82 1.48
N PRO A 332 11.65 3.34 1.52
CA PRO A 332 12.01 4.50 0.75
C PRO A 332 12.03 4.16 -0.75
N VAL A 333 11.57 5.09 -1.58
CA VAL A 333 11.52 4.97 -3.04
C VAL A 333 12.47 6.02 -3.63
N GLY A 334 13.50 5.57 -4.34
CA GLY A 334 14.48 6.41 -5.01
C GLY A 334 13.92 7.12 -6.25
N ASP A 335 14.70 8.05 -6.80
CA ASP A 335 14.35 8.85 -7.98
C ASP A 335 14.04 7.99 -9.23
N ASP A 336 14.73 6.86 -9.40
CA ASP A 336 14.52 5.92 -10.51
C ASP A 336 13.51 4.81 -10.18
N VAL A 337 12.62 5.04 -9.21
CA VAL A 337 11.67 4.02 -8.70
C VAL A 337 12.40 2.79 -8.14
N THR A 338 13.64 2.97 -7.70
CA THR A 338 14.41 1.95 -6.98
C THR A 338 13.90 1.86 -5.56
N VAL A 339 13.50 0.66 -5.13
CA VAL A 339 13.02 0.43 -3.77
C VAL A 339 14.23 0.25 -2.86
N GLY A 340 14.37 1.11 -1.87
CA GLY A 340 15.43 1.01 -0.87
C GLY A 340 15.17 -0.13 0.13
N PRO A 341 16.07 -0.31 1.12
CA PRO A 341 15.91 -1.36 2.10
C PRO A 341 14.65 -1.13 2.93
N LEU A 342 13.95 -2.21 3.18
CA LEU A 342 12.79 -2.26 4.06
C LEU A 342 13.18 -1.94 5.50
N GLN A 343 12.46 -1.00 6.10
CA GLN A 343 12.66 -0.58 7.48
C GLN A 343 11.44 -0.97 8.31
N LEU A 344 11.71 -1.53 9.49
CA LEU A 344 10.71 -1.71 10.52
C LEU A 344 10.62 -0.41 11.34
N GLU A 345 9.48 0.26 11.32
CA GLU A 345 9.25 1.45 12.14
C GLU A 345 8.65 1.10 13.50
N ALA A 346 7.68 0.18 13.51
CA ALA A 346 7.06 -0.28 14.75
C ALA A 346 6.66 -1.75 14.67
N LEU A 347 6.84 -2.43 15.80
CA LEU A 347 6.23 -3.70 16.11
C LEU A 347 5.70 -3.61 17.53
N GLU A 348 4.39 -3.68 17.67
CA GLU A 348 3.75 -3.54 18.97
C GLU A 348 2.84 -4.74 19.21
N LEU A 349 2.94 -5.33 20.40
CA LEU A 349 1.98 -6.32 20.86
C LEU A 349 0.70 -5.58 21.26
N ARG A 350 -0.38 -5.79 20.51
CA ARG A 350 -1.68 -5.19 20.81
C ARG A 350 -2.44 -6.00 21.85
N ASP A 351 -2.44 -7.31 21.67
CA ASP A 351 -3.13 -8.24 22.56
C ASP A 351 -2.35 -9.55 22.65
N VAL A 352 -2.28 -10.08 23.85
CA VAL A 352 -1.71 -11.39 24.14
C VAL A 352 -2.76 -12.11 24.96
N GLY A 353 -3.33 -13.16 24.38
CA GLY A 353 -4.30 -13.98 25.07
C GLY A 353 -3.65 -14.87 26.12
N GLN A 354 -4.01 -16.13 26.14
CA GLN A 354 -3.52 -17.04 27.19
C GLN A 354 -2.12 -17.53 26.87
N ILE A 355 -1.21 -17.35 27.83
CA ILE A 355 0.15 -17.88 27.80
C ILE A 355 0.23 -19.06 28.77
N TRP A 356 0.66 -20.20 28.25
CA TRP A 356 0.94 -21.41 29.01
C TRP A 356 2.43 -21.71 28.87
N LEU A 357 3.13 -21.77 29.99
CA LEU A 357 4.53 -22.20 30.06
C LEU A 357 4.59 -23.50 30.85
N ASP A 358 5.22 -24.50 30.27
CA ASP A 358 5.47 -25.78 30.93
C ASP A 358 6.96 -26.07 30.90
N VAL A 359 7.54 -26.32 32.07
CA VAL A 359 8.97 -26.55 32.26
C VAL A 359 9.16 -27.90 32.93
N HIS A 360 9.75 -28.83 32.21
CA HIS A 360 10.07 -30.17 32.70
C HIS A 360 11.55 -30.25 33.06
N GLY A 361 11.90 -31.10 34.03
CA GLY A 361 13.29 -31.34 34.44
C GLY A 361 13.80 -30.46 35.59
N MET A 362 12.92 -29.69 36.26
CA MET A 362 13.31 -28.80 37.37
C MET A 362 13.69 -29.52 38.67
N GLY A 363 13.29 -30.78 38.87
CA GLY A 363 13.59 -31.51 40.09
C GLY A 363 13.01 -30.82 41.34
N SER A 364 13.80 -30.71 42.41
CA SER A 364 13.44 -30.04 43.67
C SER A 364 13.86 -28.56 43.73
N PHE A 365 14.16 -27.94 42.59
CA PHE A 365 14.75 -26.61 42.52
C PHE A 365 13.71 -25.51 42.25
N ASP A 366 12.86 -25.24 43.24
CA ASP A 366 11.78 -24.24 43.14
C ASP A 366 12.28 -22.82 42.84
N PHE A 367 13.55 -22.50 43.18
CA PHE A 367 14.17 -21.20 42.88
C PHE A 367 14.28 -20.91 41.37
N LEU A 368 14.25 -21.95 40.51
CA LEU A 368 14.35 -21.78 39.07
C LEU A 368 13.09 -21.15 38.45
N VAL A 369 11.95 -21.18 39.14
CA VAL A 369 10.71 -20.54 38.69
C VAL A 369 10.93 -19.04 38.47
N GLU A 370 11.71 -18.38 39.34
CA GLU A 370 12.00 -16.95 39.21
C GLU A 370 12.92 -16.66 38.00
N VAL A 371 13.88 -17.55 37.74
CA VAL A 371 14.75 -17.46 36.55
C VAL A 371 13.92 -17.59 35.28
N PHE A 372 13.03 -18.59 35.20
CA PHE A 372 12.15 -18.79 34.03
C PHE A 372 11.09 -17.69 33.88
N ALA A 373 10.51 -17.19 34.97
CA ALA A 373 9.58 -16.07 34.94
C ALA A 373 10.24 -14.80 34.40
N ASN A 374 11.47 -14.51 34.84
CA ASN A 374 12.26 -13.38 34.34
C ASN A 374 12.68 -13.56 32.88
N LEU A 375 13.00 -14.79 32.48
CA LEU A 375 13.35 -15.12 31.10
C LEU A 375 12.15 -14.88 30.19
N VAL A 376 10.99 -15.47 30.49
CA VAL A 376 9.75 -15.26 29.72
C VAL A 376 9.32 -13.79 29.69
N SER A 377 9.41 -13.08 30.82
CA SER A 377 9.12 -11.64 30.86
C SER A 377 10.04 -10.84 29.94
N ASN A 378 11.33 -11.19 29.88
CA ASN A 378 12.30 -10.52 29.03
C ASN A 378 12.26 -10.98 27.56
N THR A 379 11.77 -12.19 27.25
CA THR A 379 11.58 -12.62 25.86
C THR A 379 10.33 -11.99 25.22
N MET A 380 9.33 -11.60 26.03
CA MET A 380 8.09 -10.96 25.58
C MET A 380 8.13 -9.43 25.55
N LYS A 381 8.94 -8.79 26.40
CA LYS A 381 9.36 -7.39 26.22
C LYS A 381 10.32 -7.30 25.05
#